data_AF-G0A6C2-F1
#
_entry.id   AF-G0A6C2-F1
#
_cell.length_a   1.000
_cell.length_b   1.000
_cell.length_c   1.000
_cell.angle_alpha   90.00
_cell.angle_beta   90.00
_cell.angle_gamma   90.00
#
_symmetry.space_group_name_H-M   'P 1'
#
loop_
_entity.id
_entity.type
_entity.pdbx_description
1 polymer ?
#
loop_
_entity_poly.entity_id
_entity_poly.type
_entity_poly.pdbx_seq_one_letter_code
_entity_poly.pdbx_strand_id
1 'polypeptide(L)'
;MNINTLVRLVSAAVFSSLFTTPVLAAVVAPGASAFLPGTSLSGTPALNGSVVYANSLAYDLDPSIAFFVGHGEVTNQVIRSNLADSLVFALQLLGPINITADDVLIDSISLNGYAGWQTDIHYRSDAAGDRGPTFVERSADGDNLLLTFGFPLFLGNLTLETHEESFPIEILTNADAYDTNGRATIRGRTVAGNAPLQVSIGGLAVPTAVPLPTSFSLFLAGIGVLLGLTRNQQKP
;
A
#
# COMPACT_ATOMS: atom_id res chain seq x y z
N MET A 1 40.85 44.98 -25.89
CA MET A 1 39.85 44.20 -25.13
C MET A 1 40.35 42.77 -25.09
N ASN A 2 40.77 42.29 -23.91
CA ASN A 2 41.68 41.15 -23.77
C ASN A 2 40.90 39.82 -23.73
N ILE A 3 41.29 38.85 -24.58
CA ILE A 3 40.64 37.54 -24.80
C ILE A 3 40.71 36.61 -23.56
N ASN A 4 41.49 36.97 -22.55
CA ASN A 4 41.79 36.10 -21.39
C ASN A 4 40.73 36.08 -20.28
N THR A 5 39.64 36.84 -20.39
CA THR A 5 38.59 36.89 -19.35
C THR A 5 37.43 35.93 -19.60
N LEU A 6 37.31 35.36 -20.80
CA LEU A 6 36.23 34.43 -21.16
C LEU A 6 36.51 32.97 -20.77
N VAL A 7 37.76 32.64 -20.44
CA VAL A 7 38.19 31.26 -20.12
C VAL A 7 37.95 30.88 -18.65
N ARG A 8 37.61 31.84 -17.78
CA ARG A 8 37.45 31.58 -16.33
C ARG A 8 36.02 31.34 -15.84
N LEU A 9 35.01 31.37 -16.73
CA LEU A 9 33.61 31.15 -16.36
C LEU A 9 33.05 29.76 -16.71
N VAL A 10 33.90 28.84 -17.21
CA VAL A 10 33.45 27.50 -17.66
C VAL A 10 33.85 26.37 -16.70
N SER A 11 34.62 26.63 -15.64
CA SER A 11 35.21 25.56 -14.81
C SER A 11 34.61 25.41 -13.41
N ALA A 12 33.33 25.75 -13.20
CA ALA A 12 32.64 25.51 -11.92
C ALA A 12 31.26 24.85 -12.09
N ALA A 13 31.07 24.09 -13.16
CA ALA A 13 29.93 23.19 -13.34
C ALA A 13 30.42 21.76 -13.54
N VAL A 14 31.41 21.34 -12.73
CA VAL A 14 31.72 19.91 -12.59
C VAL A 14 30.65 19.33 -11.68
N PHE A 15 29.52 19.00 -12.31
CA PHE A 15 28.92 17.67 -12.23
C PHE A 15 28.97 17.01 -10.85
N SER A 16 28.39 17.65 -9.84
CA SER A 16 27.78 16.91 -8.72
C SER A 16 26.46 16.32 -9.21
N SER A 17 26.50 15.45 -10.23
CA SER A 17 25.49 14.42 -10.39
C SER A 17 25.76 13.41 -9.28
N LEU A 18 25.36 13.78 -8.06
CA LEU A 18 25.19 12.82 -6.99
C LEU A 18 24.39 11.68 -7.61
N PHE A 19 24.97 10.50 -7.59
CA PHE A 19 24.27 9.28 -7.94
C PHE A 19 23.05 9.20 -7.04
N THR A 20 21.90 9.65 -7.52
CA THR A 20 20.63 9.27 -6.96
C THR A 20 20.51 7.80 -7.30
N THR A 21 20.93 6.94 -6.37
CA THR A 21 20.65 5.52 -6.46
C THR A 21 19.14 5.40 -6.70
N PRO A 22 18.70 4.68 -7.75
CA PRO A 22 17.28 4.44 -7.93
C PRO A 22 16.76 3.83 -6.64
N VAL A 23 15.73 4.46 -6.10
CA VAL A 23 14.92 3.95 -5.00
C VAL A 23 14.52 2.52 -5.31
N LEU A 24 14.73 1.62 -4.34
CA LEU A 24 14.36 0.22 -4.44
C LEU A 24 12.86 0.05 -4.18
N ALA A 25 12.10 0.59 -5.11
CA ALA A 25 10.69 0.37 -5.34
C ALA A 25 10.45 -1.07 -5.80
N ALA A 26 9.61 -1.81 -5.09
CA ALA A 26 9.17 -3.13 -5.51
C ALA A 26 7.93 -2.99 -6.39
N VAL A 27 8.15 -2.79 -7.70
CA VAL A 27 7.07 -2.92 -8.68
C VAL A 27 6.77 -4.41 -8.86
N VAL A 28 5.63 -4.85 -8.31
CA VAL A 28 5.24 -6.26 -8.34
C VAL A 28 4.20 -6.49 -9.45
N ALA A 29 4.62 -7.15 -10.52
CA ALA A 29 3.71 -7.62 -11.57
C ALA A 29 2.80 -8.75 -11.06
N PRO A 30 1.61 -8.96 -11.65
CA PRO A 30 0.76 -10.11 -11.31
C PRO A 30 1.52 -11.45 -11.42
N GLY A 31 1.39 -12.30 -10.40
CA GLY A 31 2.09 -13.58 -10.28
C GLY A 31 3.55 -13.50 -9.86
N ALA A 32 4.10 -12.30 -9.65
CA ALA A 32 5.49 -12.10 -9.25
C ALA A 32 5.62 -11.91 -7.73
N SER A 33 6.86 -12.02 -7.25
CA SER A 33 7.24 -11.66 -5.90
C SER A 33 8.45 -10.73 -5.91
N ALA A 34 8.62 -9.98 -4.82
CA ALA A 34 9.73 -9.06 -4.65
C ALA A 34 10.16 -9.00 -3.17
N PHE A 35 11.44 -8.69 -2.96
CA PHE A 35 11.99 -8.39 -1.64
C PHE A 35 11.73 -6.92 -1.27
N LEU A 36 11.39 -6.67 -0.01
CA LEU A 36 11.14 -5.33 0.53
C LEU A 36 12.28 -4.95 1.49
N PRO A 37 13.22 -4.08 1.08
CA PRO A 37 14.34 -3.64 1.94
C PRO A 37 13.95 -2.55 2.95
N GLY A 38 12.76 -1.95 2.80
CA GLY A 38 12.36 -0.74 3.51
C GLY A 38 12.89 0.53 2.85
N THR A 39 12.23 1.65 3.16
CA THR A 39 12.60 2.99 2.69
C THR A 39 12.45 4.02 3.81
N SER A 40 12.98 5.22 3.58
CA SER A 40 12.63 6.43 4.33
C SER A 40 11.82 7.39 3.45
N LEU A 41 11.23 8.43 4.05
CA LEU A 41 10.55 9.50 3.31
C LEU A 41 11.55 10.33 2.49
N SER A 42 12.78 10.49 2.98
CA SER A 42 13.86 11.13 2.23
C SER A 42 14.35 10.26 1.06
N GLY A 43 14.29 8.94 1.21
CA GLY A 43 14.61 7.97 0.18
C GLY A 43 13.56 7.99 -0.92
N THR A 44 12.27 7.94 -0.55
CA THR A 44 11.15 7.91 -1.51
C THR A 44 10.17 9.07 -1.26
N PRO A 45 10.50 10.30 -1.71
CA PRO A 45 9.66 11.48 -1.47
C PRO A 45 8.26 11.40 -2.08
N ALA A 46 8.04 10.53 -3.07
CA ALA A 46 6.74 10.29 -3.68
C ALA A 46 5.69 9.72 -2.70
N LEU A 47 6.14 9.12 -1.58
CA LEU A 47 5.26 8.65 -0.53
C LEU A 47 4.73 9.80 0.36
N ASN A 48 5.34 10.98 0.28
CA ASN A 48 4.89 12.16 1.01
C ASN A 48 3.67 12.80 0.36
N GLY A 49 2.75 13.32 1.18
CA GLY A 49 1.49 13.85 0.69
C GLY A 49 0.57 14.38 1.77
N SER A 50 -0.66 14.70 1.37
CA SER A 50 -1.75 15.03 2.30
C SER A 50 -2.64 13.82 2.52
N VAL A 51 -2.99 13.56 3.79
CA VAL A 51 -3.95 12.50 4.14
C VAL A 51 -5.34 12.94 3.67
N VAL A 52 -5.95 12.18 2.78
CA VAL A 52 -7.31 12.41 2.26
C VAL A 52 -8.34 11.47 2.86
N TYR A 53 -7.87 10.39 3.50
CA TYR A 53 -8.68 9.44 4.26
C TYR A 53 -7.84 8.85 5.38
N ALA A 54 -8.44 8.68 6.55
CA ALA A 54 -7.85 7.95 7.66
C ALA A 54 -8.96 7.25 8.45
N ASN A 55 -8.71 5.99 8.78
CA ASN A 55 -9.55 5.20 9.65
C ASN A 55 -8.70 4.23 10.49
N SER A 56 -9.23 3.79 11.62
CA SER A 56 -8.65 2.71 12.42
C SER A 56 -9.63 1.54 12.48
N LEU A 57 -9.14 0.34 12.20
CA LEU A 57 -9.95 -0.88 12.15
C LEU A 57 -9.41 -1.88 13.17
N ALA A 58 -10.22 -2.17 14.19
CA ALA A 58 -9.85 -3.17 15.19
C ALA A 58 -9.79 -4.59 14.58
N TYR A 59 -8.90 -5.42 15.10
CA TYR A 59 -8.78 -6.83 14.73
C TYR A 59 -8.57 -7.73 15.94
N ASP A 60 -8.93 -8.99 15.79
CA ASP A 60 -8.72 -10.05 16.79
C ASP A 60 -8.40 -11.34 16.04
N LEU A 61 -7.21 -11.91 16.25
CA LEU A 61 -6.75 -13.08 15.49
C LEU A 61 -7.50 -14.37 15.86
N ASP A 62 -8.15 -14.40 17.02
CA ASP A 62 -9.09 -15.46 17.38
C ASP A 62 -10.33 -14.92 18.10
N PRO A 63 -11.35 -14.47 17.35
CA PRO A 63 -12.56 -13.91 17.94
C PRO A 63 -13.43 -14.97 18.64
N SER A 64 -13.06 -16.26 18.57
CA SER A 64 -13.83 -17.35 19.17
C SER A 64 -13.51 -17.57 20.64
N ILE A 65 -12.43 -16.97 21.15
CA ILE A 65 -11.98 -17.09 22.53
C ILE A 65 -12.32 -15.80 23.29
N ALA A 66 -12.75 -15.91 24.55
CA ALA A 66 -13.11 -14.75 25.38
C ALA A 66 -11.91 -13.87 25.81
N PHE A 67 -10.70 -14.21 25.38
CA PHE A 67 -9.46 -13.51 25.70
C PHE A 67 -8.88 -12.91 24.43
N PHE A 68 -8.26 -11.72 24.52
CA PHE A 68 -7.60 -11.08 23.39
C PHE A 68 -6.40 -11.91 22.92
N VAL A 69 -6.52 -12.53 21.75
CA VAL A 69 -5.44 -13.28 21.11
C VAL A 69 -4.91 -12.43 19.95
N GLY A 70 -3.81 -11.71 20.20
CA GLY A 70 -3.26 -10.77 19.22
C GLY A 70 -4.31 -9.78 18.72
N HIS A 71 -4.97 -9.11 19.65
CA HIS A 71 -5.90 -8.01 19.37
C HIS A 71 -5.12 -6.74 19.06
N GLY A 72 -5.59 -5.90 18.15
CA GLY A 72 -4.96 -4.60 17.92
C GLY A 72 -5.74 -3.76 16.92
N GLU A 73 -5.06 -2.77 16.35
CA GLU A 73 -5.63 -1.87 15.35
C GLU A 73 -4.84 -1.92 14.04
N VAL A 74 -5.58 -1.81 12.93
CA VAL A 74 -5.03 -1.55 11.60
C VAL A 74 -5.33 -0.10 11.27
N THR A 75 -4.29 0.73 11.21
CA THR A 75 -4.46 2.05 10.60
C THR A 75 -4.62 1.88 9.10
N ASN A 76 -5.58 2.59 8.52
CA ASN A 76 -5.91 2.55 7.11
C ASN A 76 -5.98 3.98 6.61
N GLN A 77 -4.99 4.38 5.82
CA GLN A 77 -4.86 5.74 5.34
C GLN A 77 -4.74 5.79 3.82
N VAL A 78 -5.29 6.86 3.23
CA VAL A 78 -5.03 7.21 1.84
C VAL A 78 -4.38 8.58 1.82
N ILE A 79 -3.25 8.66 1.16
CA ILE A 79 -2.43 9.86 1.04
C ILE A 79 -2.39 10.27 -0.44
N ARG A 80 -2.72 11.52 -0.74
CA ARG A 80 -2.47 12.10 -2.06
C ARG A 80 -1.01 12.52 -2.14
N SER A 81 -0.24 11.85 -3.00
CA SER A 81 1.18 12.16 -3.22
C SER A 81 1.37 13.59 -3.73
N ASN A 82 2.34 14.31 -3.17
CA ASN A 82 2.71 15.65 -3.63
C ASN A 82 3.52 15.65 -4.94
N LEU A 83 4.07 14.50 -5.35
CA LEU A 83 5.01 14.40 -6.47
C LEU A 83 4.54 13.47 -7.59
N ALA A 84 3.76 12.44 -7.29
CA ALA A 84 3.32 11.45 -8.27
C ALA A 84 1.92 11.71 -8.85
N ASP A 85 1.21 12.73 -8.33
CA ASP A 85 -0.23 12.96 -8.57
C ASP A 85 -1.04 11.65 -8.51
N SER A 86 -0.72 10.81 -7.54
CA SER A 86 -1.32 9.49 -7.38
C SER A 86 -1.60 9.18 -5.91
N LEU A 87 -2.38 8.11 -5.64
CA LEU A 87 -2.72 7.72 -4.27
C LEU A 87 -1.70 6.73 -3.71
N VAL A 88 -1.32 6.97 -2.46
CA VAL A 88 -0.58 6.05 -1.61
C VAL A 88 -1.55 5.47 -0.60
N PHE A 89 -1.66 4.15 -0.57
CA PHE A 89 -2.45 3.40 0.40
C PHE A 89 -1.51 2.94 1.52
N ALA A 90 -1.74 3.44 2.73
CA ALA A 90 -0.87 3.17 3.87
C ALA A 90 -1.60 2.36 4.93
N LEU A 91 -0.92 1.33 5.44
CA LEU A 91 -1.42 0.44 6.48
C LEU A 91 -0.36 0.19 7.55
N GLN A 92 -0.77 0.16 8.81
CA GLN A 92 0.09 -0.21 9.93
C GLN A 92 -0.66 -1.04 10.96
N LEU A 93 -0.04 -2.10 11.48
CA LEU A 93 -0.52 -2.82 12.66
C LEU A 93 0.00 -2.12 13.91
N LEU A 94 -0.92 -1.64 14.74
CA LEU A 94 -0.64 -0.85 15.95
C LEU A 94 -1.28 -1.45 17.20
N GLY A 95 -0.67 -1.13 18.34
CA GLY A 95 -1.14 -1.47 19.67
C GLY A 95 -1.55 -2.94 19.84
N PRO A 96 -0.77 -3.92 19.35
CA PRO A 96 -1.17 -5.30 19.54
C PRO A 96 -1.09 -5.68 21.03
N ILE A 97 -2.06 -6.44 21.49
CA ILE A 97 -2.21 -6.94 22.84
C ILE A 97 -2.47 -8.45 22.76
N ASN A 98 -1.72 -9.22 23.54
CA ASN A 98 -1.96 -10.63 23.74
C ASN A 98 -2.06 -10.92 25.24
N ILE A 99 -3.23 -11.38 25.70
CA ILE A 99 -3.45 -11.74 27.10
C ILE A 99 -3.54 -13.26 27.32
N THR A 100 -3.19 -14.04 26.30
CA THR A 100 -3.13 -15.49 26.42
C THR A 100 -1.86 -15.92 27.17
N ALA A 101 -1.78 -17.21 27.48
CA ALA A 101 -0.62 -17.81 28.16
C ALA A 101 0.51 -18.22 27.18
N ASP A 102 0.31 -18.03 25.87
CA ASP A 102 1.27 -18.38 24.82
C ASP A 102 1.59 -17.12 24.00
N ASP A 103 2.78 -17.08 23.42
CA ASP A 103 3.18 -15.98 22.57
C ASP A 103 2.51 -16.12 21.20
N VAL A 104 2.19 -14.99 20.56
CA VAL A 104 1.60 -14.94 19.23
C VAL A 104 2.58 -14.33 18.25
N LEU A 105 2.69 -14.95 17.08
CA LEU A 105 3.50 -14.48 15.96
C LEU A 105 2.57 -14.08 14.82
N ILE A 106 2.72 -12.87 14.27
CA ILE A 106 2.04 -12.47 13.03
C ILE A 106 3.00 -12.70 11.86
N ASP A 107 2.67 -13.65 10.99
CA ASP A 107 3.53 -14.08 9.90
C ASP A 107 3.27 -13.30 8.59
N SER A 108 2.02 -12.88 8.34
CA SER A 108 1.68 -12.21 7.07
C SER A 108 0.40 -11.37 7.11
N ILE A 109 0.30 -10.45 6.14
CA ILE A 109 -0.89 -9.65 5.84
C ILE A 109 -1.21 -9.80 4.37
N SER A 110 -2.45 -10.14 4.04
CA SER A 110 -2.96 -10.21 2.67
C SER A 110 -3.90 -9.04 2.41
N LEU A 111 -3.71 -8.29 1.34
CA LEU A 111 -4.53 -7.16 0.95
C LEU A 111 -5.21 -7.44 -0.39
N ASN A 112 -6.52 -7.28 -0.46
CA ASN A 112 -7.33 -7.53 -1.67
C ASN A 112 -7.92 -6.22 -2.21
N GLY A 113 -8.10 -6.12 -3.53
CA GLY A 113 -8.66 -4.93 -4.21
C GLY A 113 -7.64 -4.19 -5.09
N TYR A 114 -6.56 -4.84 -5.50
CA TYR A 114 -5.49 -4.22 -6.28
C TYR A 114 -5.49 -4.63 -7.77
N ALA A 115 -6.53 -5.33 -8.23
CA ALA A 115 -6.62 -5.80 -9.61
C ALA A 115 -6.55 -4.62 -10.62
N GLY A 116 -5.74 -4.78 -11.66
CA GLY A 116 -5.62 -3.78 -12.74
C GLY A 116 -4.78 -2.54 -12.41
N TRP A 117 -4.28 -2.40 -11.18
CA TRP A 117 -3.46 -1.25 -10.77
C TRP A 117 -1.96 -1.54 -10.82
N GLN A 118 -1.17 -0.55 -11.21
CA GLN A 118 0.27 -0.59 -10.97
C GLN A 118 0.52 -0.28 -9.50
N THR A 119 1.41 -1.05 -8.88
CA THR A 119 1.71 -0.94 -7.45
C THR A 119 3.22 -0.85 -7.27
N ASP A 120 3.66 0.12 -6.49
CA ASP A 120 5.00 0.22 -5.96
C ASP A 120 4.93 0.20 -4.43
N ILE A 121 5.53 -0.83 -3.83
CA ILE A 121 5.26 -1.24 -2.45
C ILE A 121 6.50 -1.04 -1.60
N HIS A 122 6.31 -0.39 -0.46
CA HIS A 122 7.35 -0.02 0.49
C HIS A 122 6.89 -0.27 1.93
N TYR A 123 7.84 -0.30 2.86
CA TYR A 123 7.55 0.02 4.26
C TYR A 123 8.49 1.12 4.73
N ARG A 124 8.03 1.96 5.65
CA ARG A 124 8.81 3.11 6.15
C ARG A 124 9.57 2.76 7.42
N SER A 125 10.87 2.54 7.28
CA SER A 125 11.78 2.28 8.41
C SER A 125 12.16 3.54 9.19
N ASP A 126 11.81 4.72 8.70
CA ASP A 126 12.02 6.01 9.38
C ASP A 126 10.79 6.49 10.17
N ALA A 127 9.71 5.70 10.17
CA ALA A 127 8.50 5.93 10.94
C ALA A 127 8.47 5.04 12.20
N ALA A 128 7.53 5.30 13.11
CA ALA A 128 7.31 4.45 14.29
C ALA A 128 6.90 3.03 13.88
N GLY A 129 7.34 2.04 14.64
CA GLY A 129 7.15 0.61 14.39
C GLY A 129 8.42 -0.17 14.70
N ASP A 130 8.31 -1.49 14.76
CA ASP A 130 9.44 -2.36 15.12
C ASP A 130 9.92 -3.20 13.92
N ARG A 131 8.99 -3.75 13.12
CA ARG A 131 9.34 -4.62 11.98
C ARG A 131 8.50 -4.38 10.73
N GLY A 132 9.13 -4.57 9.57
CA GLY A 132 8.48 -4.49 8.26
C GLY A 132 8.36 -5.87 7.61
N PRO A 133 7.45 -6.03 6.63
CA PRO A 133 7.42 -7.23 5.80
C PRO A 133 8.72 -7.35 4.99
N THR A 134 9.16 -8.58 4.77
CA THR A 134 10.40 -8.90 4.04
C THR A 134 10.14 -9.20 2.57
N PHE A 135 8.97 -9.76 2.28
CA PHE A 135 8.57 -10.13 0.93
C PHE A 135 7.17 -9.64 0.64
N VAL A 136 6.93 -9.38 -0.64
CA VAL A 136 5.59 -9.22 -1.18
C VAL A 136 5.40 -10.15 -2.37
N GLU A 137 4.24 -10.79 -2.43
CA GLU A 137 3.79 -11.59 -3.57
C GLU A 137 2.50 -11.02 -4.10
N ARG A 138 2.33 -11.01 -5.43
CA ARG A 138 1.09 -10.59 -6.07
C ARG A 138 0.44 -11.78 -6.75
N SER A 139 -0.84 -12.00 -6.50
CA SER A 139 -1.60 -13.07 -7.15
C SER A 139 -1.59 -12.94 -8.67
N ALA A 140 -1.83 -14.04 -9.38
CA ALA A 140 -1.79 -14.08 -10.84
C ALA A 140 -2.86 -13.21 -11.52
N ASP A 141 -4.01 -13.02 -10.86
CA ASP A 141 -5.06 -12.08 -11.28
C ASP A 141 -4.73 -10.61 -10.92
N GLY A 142 -3.64 -10.38 -10.19
CA GLY A 142 -3.18 -9.06 -9.77
C GLY A 142 -3.94 -8.45 -8.60
N ASP A 143 -4.92 -9.15 -8.04
CA ASP A 143 -5.87 -8.59 -7.07
C ASP A 143 -5.38 -8.61 -5.62
N ASN A 144 -4.63 -9.65 -5.25
CA ASN A 144 -4.17 -9.88 -3.89
C ASN A 144 -2.67 -9.61 -3.77
N LEU A 145 -2.30 -8.83 -2.75
CA LEU A 145 -0.93 -8.60 -2.30
C LEU A 145 -0.72 -9.35 -0.98
N LEU A 146 0.19 -10.32 -0.96
CA LEU A 146 0.60 -11.03 0.25
C LEU A 146 1.92 -10.46 0.74
N LEU A 147 1.89 -9.79 1.88
CA LEU A 147 3.05 -9.24 2.57
C LEU A 147 3.47 -10.23 3.65
N THR A 148 4.67 -10.80 3.52
CA THR A 148 5.19 -11.81 4.45
C THR A 148 6.32 -11.23 5.29
N PHE A 149 6.21 -11.40 6.60
CA PHE A 149 7.26 -11.07 7.55
C PHE A 149 8.27 -12.22 7.62
N GLY A 150 9.48 -12.03 7.09
CA GLY A 150 10.55 -13.02 7.22
C GLY A 150 10.97 -13.24 8.68
N PHE A 151 10.76 -12.21 9.50
CA PHE A 151 10.78 -12.28 10.96
C PHE A 151 9.40 -11.84 11.46
N PRO A 152 8.53 -12.77 11.90
CA PRO A 152 7.17 -12.45 12.35
C PRO A 152 7.14 -11.36 13.41
N LEU A 153 6.07 -10.58 13.47
CA LEU A 153 5.85 -9.66 14.61
C LEU A 153 5.59 -10.50 15.86
N PHE A 154 6.35 -10.23 16.91
CA PHE A 154 6.26 -10.92 18.18
C PHE A 154 5.31 -10.21 19.14
N LEU A 155 4.27 -10.91 19.56
CA LEU A 155 3.31 -10.47 20.57
C LEU A 155 3.48 -11.37 21.79
N GLY A 156 4.27 -10.88 22.76
CA GLY A 156 4.53 -11.63 23.98
C GLY A 156 3.27 -11.96 24.76
N ASN A 157 3.32 -13.02 25.54
CA ASN A 157 2.24 -13.40 26.43
C ASN A 157 2.12 -12.40 27.58
N LEU A 158 0.88 -12.12 28.00
CA LEU A 158 0.56 -11.25 29.13
C LEU A 158 1.11 -9.81 28.97
N THR A 159 0.66 -8.88 29.80
CA THR A 159 0.94 -7.44 29.62
C THR A 159 2.39 -7.00 29.93
N LEU A 160 3.31 -7.95 30.21
CA LEU A 160 4.67 -7.66 30.67
C LEU A 160 5.75 -7.90 29.61
N GLU A 161 5.40 -8.59 28.52
CA GLU A 161 6.32 -8.86 27.43
C GLU A 161 6.18 -7.84 26.29
N THR A 162 7.19 -7.81 25.40
CA THR A 162 7.21 -6.87 24.27
C THR A 162 6.12 -7.23 23.26
N HIS A 163 5.41 -6.21 22.81
CA HIS A 163 4.42 -6.31 21.74
C HIS A 163 4.94 -5.47 20.58
N GLU A 164 5.29 -6.13 19.48
CA GLU A 164 5.88 -5.46 18.32
C GLU A 164 4.82 -4.91 17.38
N GLU A 165 5.02 -3.67 16.92
CA GLU A 165 4.19 -3.02 15.90
C GLU A 165 4.83 -3.14 14.51
N SER A 166 4.01 -3.07 13.46
CA SER A 166 4.57 -3.01 12.12
C SER A 166 5.11 -1.62 11.81
N PHE A 167 6.12 -1.51 10.95
CA PHE A 167 6.33 -0.27 10.21
C PHE A 167 5.10 0.04 9.32
N PRO A 168 4.83 1.30 8.99
CA PRO A 168 3.83 1.64 7.99
C PRO A 168 4.22 1.03 6.64
N ILE A 169 3.31 0.27 6.07
CA ILE A 169 3.40 -0.33 4.74
C ILE A 169 2.68 0.64 3.79
N GLU A 170 3.37 1.10 2.76
CA GLU A 170 2.87 2.11 1.82
C GLU A 170 2.87 1.55 0.40
N ILE A 171 1.70 1.63 -0.26
CA ILE A 171 1.47 1.12 -1.60
C ILE A 171 1.14 2.32 -2.48
N LEU A 172 2.13 2.81 -3.21
CA LEU A 172 1.94 3.81 -4.24
C LEU A 172 1.26 3.15 -5.44
N THR A 173 0.18 3.76 -5.92
CA THR A 173 -0.56 3.27 -7.08
C THR A 173 -0.64 4.32 -8.16
N ASN A 174 -1.10 3.94 -9.35
CA ASN A 174 -1.52 4.87 -10.40
C ASN A 174 -3.03 5.22 -10.34
N ALA A 175 -3.67 5.04 -9.19
CA ALA A 175 -5.09 5.35 -9.01
C ALA A 175 -5.31 6.81 -8.60
N ASP A 176 -6.43 7.37 -9.07
CA ASP A 176 -6.88 8.74 -8.77
C ASP A 176 -8.02 8.77 -7.75
N ALA A 177 -8.67 7.64 -7.52
CA ALA A 177 -9.75 7.49 -6.56
C ALA A 177 -9.53 6.24 -5.71
N TYR A 178 -10.22 6.21 -4.57
CA TYR A 178 -10.28 5.06 -3.68
C TYR A 178 -11.73 4.74 -3.32
N ASP A 179 -11.97 3.49 -2.96
CA ASP A 179 -13.16 3.08 -2.22
C ASP A 179 -12.75 2.36 -0.92
N THR A 180 -13.72 1.97 -0.09
CA THR A 180 -13.46 1.25 1.18
C THR A 180 -13.99 -0.18 1.14
N ASN A 181 -14.06 -0.80 -0.04
CA ASN A 181 -14.55 -2.18 -0.22
C ASN A 181 -13.45 -3.22 -0.04
N GLY A 182 -12.21 -2.78 0.15
CA GLY A 182 -11.05 -3.62 0.33
C GLY A 182 -11.10 -4.46 1.59
N ARG A 183 -10.25 -5.50 1.60
CA ARG A 183 -10.07 -6.40 2.75
C ARG A 183 -8.60 -6.63 3.07
N ALA A 184 -8.30 -6.67 4.36
CA ALA A 184 -7.07 -7.22 4.91
C ALA A 184 -7.34 -8.57 5.53
N THR A 185 -6.40 -9.48 5.40
CA THR A 185 -6.38 -10.75 6.14
C THR A 185 -5.05 -10.87 6.85
N ILE A 186 -5.07 -10.83 8.18
CA ILE A 186 -3.88 -11.00 9.02
C ILE A 186 -3.81 -12.47 9.41
N ARG A 187 -2.63 -13.07 9.29
CA ARG A 187 -2.37 -14.45 9.68
C ARG A 187 -1.22 -14.53 10.66
N GLY A 188 -1.38 -15.40 11.63
CA GLY A 188 -0.38 -15.68 12.63
C GLY A 188 -0.50 -17.08 13.19
N ARG A 189 0.21 -17.32 14.27
CA ARG A 189 0.25 -18.60 14.98
C ARG A 189 0.71 -18.41 16.42
N THR A 190 0.37 -19.36 17.28
CA THR A 190 0.95 -19.40 18.63
C THR A 190 2.30 -20.11 18.64
N VAL A 191 3.19 -19.77 19.57
CA VAL A 191 4.56 -20.34 19.63
C VAL A 191 4.54 -21.80 20.11
N ALA A 192 3.80 -22.12 21.16
CA ALA A 192 3.82 -23.47 21.75
C ALA A 192 3.07 -24.50 20.91
N GLY A 193 2.03 -24.09 20.18
CA GLY A 193 1.13 -24.99 19.45
C GLY A 193 1.23 -24.93 17.93
N ASN A 194 1.83 -23.87 17.37
CA ASN A 194 1.77 -23.56 15.94
C ASN A 194 0.34 -23.59 15.36
N ALA A 195 -0.66 -23.33 16.22
CA ALA A 195 -2.05 -23.30 15.84
C ALA A 195 -2.28 -22.07 14.95
N PRO A 196 -2.85 -22.23 13.74
CA PRO A 196 -3.03 -21.11 12.83
C PRO A 196 -4.11 -20.16 13.39
N LEU A 197 -3.79 -18.88 13.40
CA LEU A 197 -4.69 -17.79 13.76
C LEU A 197 -4.92 -16.90 12.54
N GLN A 198 -6.14 -16.44 12.33
CA GLN A 198 -6.46 -15.62 11.17
C GLN A 198 -7.69 -14.75 11.42
N VAL A 199 -7.61 -13.51 10.95
CA VAL A 199 -8.75 -12.59 10.91
C VAL A 199 -8.84 -11.90 9.54
N SER A 200 -10.07 -11.68 9.07
CA SER A 200 -10.35 -10.88 7.87
C SER A 200 -11.14 -9.63 8.24
N ILE A 201 -10.59 -8.49 7.87
CA ILE A 201 -11.08 -7.16 8.19
C ILE A 201 -11.52 -6.48 6.89
N GLY A 202 -12.76 -6.03 6.83
CA GLY A 202 -13.26 -5.22 5.71
C GLY A 202 -13.14 -3.71 5.99
N GLY A 203 -13.49 -2.89 5.00
CA GLY A 203 -13.42 -1.43 5.15
C GLY A 203 -12.04 -0.86 4.81
N LEU A 204 -11.14 -1.67 4.22
CA LEU A 204 -9.84 -1.17 3.79
C LEU A 204 -9.97 -0.28 2.56
N ALA A 205 -9.20 0.79 2.55
CA ALA A 205 -9.16 1.66 1.39
C ALA A 205 -8.37 0.97 0.28
N VAL A 206 -8.92 0.94 -0.93
CA VAL A 206 -8.32 0.31 -2.11
C VAL A 206 -8.50 1.18 -3.34
N PRO A 207 -7.61 1.07 -4.34
CA PRO A 207 -7.69 1.85 -5.55
C PRO A 207 -8.95 1.53 -6.36
N THR A 208 -9.62 2.57 -6.85
CA THR A 208 -10.81 2.43 -7.71
C THR A 208 -10.75 3.38 -8.89
N ALA A 209 -11.44 3.03 -9.96
CA ALA A 209 -11.53 3.90 -11.13
C ALA A 209 -12.51 5.04 -10.84
N VAL A 210 -12.16 6.26 -11.25
CA VAL A 210 -13.11 7.37 -11.23
C VAL A 210 -14.27 7.01 -12.16
N PRO A 211 -15.53 6.93 -11.67
CA PRO A 211 -16.65 6.67 -12.55
C PRO A 211 -16.71 7.74 -13.64
N LEU A 212 -16.71 7.33 -14.92
CA LEU A 212 -16.91 8.26 -16.02
C LEU A 212 -18.23 8.99 -15.80
N PRO A 213 -18.26 10.33 -15.88
CA PRO A 213 -19.51 11.08 -15.75
C PRO A 213 -20.54 10.52 -16.72
N THR A 214 -21.76 10.23 -16.24
CA THR A 214 -22.87 9.69 -17.05
C THR A 214 -23.16 10.55 -18.28
N SER A 215 -22.80 11.84 -18.23
CA SER A 215 -22.86 12.77 -19.35
C SER A 215 -22.05 12.33 -20.57
N PHE A 216 -20.91 11.65 -20.39
CA PHE A 216 -20.12 11.12 -21.51
C PHE A 216 -20.85 9.97 -22.21
N SER A 217 -21.44 9.06 -21.44
CA SER A 217 -22.27 7.96 -21.97
C SER A 217 -23.52 8.49 -22.68
N LEU A 218 -24.17 9.52 -22.11
CA LEU A 218 -25.30 10.22 -22.74
C LEU A 218 -24.88 10.93 -24.04
N PHE A 219 -23.70 11.54 -24.07
CA PHE A 219 -23.17 12.19 -25.26
C PHE A 219 -22.91 11.17 -26.39
N LEU A 220 -22.26 10.04 -26.09
CA LEU A 220 -22.05 8.97 -27.06
C LEU A 220 -23.35 8.35 -27.56
N ALA A 221 -24.32 8.12 -26.65
CA ALA A 221 -25.64 7.67 -27.03
C ALA A 221 -26.36 8.68 -27.94
N GLY A 222 -26.25 9.97 -27.64
CA GLY A 222 -26.79 11.06 -28.45
C GLY A 222 -26.21 11.10 -29.87
N ILE A 223 -24.89 10.93 -30.02
CA ILE A 223 -24.23 10.80 -31.33
C ILE A 223 -24.76 9.58 -32.08
N GLY A 224 -24.88 8.43 -31.41
CA GLY A 224 -25.39 7.20 -32.01
C GLY A 224 -26.81 7.36 -32.56
N VAL A 225 -27.69 8.04 -31.82
CA VAL A 225 -29.07 8.33 -32.27
C VAL A 225 -29.07 9.28 -33.47
N LEU A 226 -28.28 10.35 -33.46
CA LEU A 226 -28.18 11.30 -34.58
C LEU A 226 -27.65 10.63 -35.86
N LEU A 227 -26.64 9.76 -35.75
CA LEU A 227 -26.13 8.99 -36.88
C LEU A 227 -27.12 7.94 -37.39
N GLY A 228 -27.91 7.33 -36.50
CA GLY A 228 -28.99 6.42 -36.87
C GLY A 228 -30.13 7.10 -37.63
N LEU A 229 -30.53 8.29 -37.18
CA LEU A 229 -31.58 9.09 -37.82
C LEU A 229 -31.15 9.58 -39.21
N THR A 230 -29.91 10.05 -39.36
CA THR A 230 -29.41 10.50 -40.67
C THR A 230 -29.27 9.35 -41.68
N ARG A 231 -28.96 8.13 -41.24
CA ARG A 231 -28.94 6.93 -42.10
C ARG A 231 -30.33 6.50 -42.59
N ASN A 232 -31.36 6.62 -41.76
CA ASN A 232 -32.73 6.25 -42.16
C ASN A 232 -33.34 7.23 -43.17
N GLN A 233 -32.88 8.48 -43.22
CA GLN A 233 -33.33 9.46 -44.23
C GLN A 233 -32.66 9.30 -45.60
N GLN A 234 -31.68 8.40 -45.74
CA GLN A 234 -30.97 8.14 -47.00
C GLN A 234 -31.44 6.87 -47.73
N LYS A 235 -32.47 6.17 -47.24
CA LYS A 235 -33.09 5.06 -47.97
C LYS A 235 -34.24 5.58 -48.85
N PRO A 236 -34.16 5.48 -50.19
CA PRO A 236 -35.23 5.86 -51.11
C PRO A 236 -36.43 4.92 -51.06
#